data_AF-A0A0W8E1R8-F1
#
_entry.id   AF-A0A0W8E1R8-F1
#
_cell.length_a   1.000
_cell.length_b   1.000
_cell.length_c   1.000
_cell.angle_alpha   90.00
_cell.angle_beta   90.00
_cell.angle_gamma   90.00
#
_symmetry.space_group_name_H-M   'P 1'
#
loop_
_entity.id
_entity.type
_entity.pdbx_description
1 polymer ?
#
loop_
_entity_poly.entity_id
_entity_poly.type
_entity_poly.pdbx_seq_one_letter_code
_entity_poly.pdbx_strand_id
1 'polypeptide(L)'
;MEKDLDQIEMYINVGASGRMYIIVDDLTQDTREILLERIKLLRECICELADLLQLQPERTSLTGLIRGTISSCWVNICDIEPKRLKAYGAVDPDIASTLDYYTEKLIKLINSIKT
;
A
#
# COMPACT_ATOMS: atom_id res chain seq x y z
N MET A 1 8.64 -11.58 2.64
CA MET A 1 9.19 -12.27 1.47
C MET A 1 8.09 -12.76 0.55
N GLU A 2 7.29 -13.79 0.88
CA GLU A 2 6.21 -14.27 -0.03
C GLU A 2 5.20 -13.17 -0.38
N LYS A 3 4.75 -12.39 0.63
CA LYS A 3 3.87 -11.23 0.43
C LYS A 3 4.47 -10.16 -0.50
N ASP A 4 5.80 -10.02 -0.51
CA ASP A 4 6.50 -9.05 -1.36
C ASP A 4 6.55 -9.57 -2.81
N LEU A 5 6.69 -10.89 -3.01
CA LEU A 5 6.59 -11.53 -4.34
C LEU A 5 5.19 -11.35 -4.93
N ASP A 6 4.13 -11.53 -4.13
CA ASP A 6 2.75 -11.25 -4.56
C ASP A 6 2.58 -9.80 -5.00
N GLN A 7 3.18 -8.86 -4.26
CA GLN A 7 3.08 -7.44 -4.57
C GLN A 7 3.85 -7.07 -5.86
N ILE A 8 5.03 -7.64 -6.08
CA ILE A 8 5.80 -7.45 -7.32
C ILE A 8 5.01 -8.00 -8.51
N GLU A 9 4.45 -9.19 -8.40
CA GLU A 9 3.64 -9.81 -9.44
C GLU A 9 2.38 -8.98 -9.77
N MET A 10 1.74 -8.40 -8.75
CA MET A 10 0.65 -7.44 -8.94
C MET A 10 1.10 -6.20 -9.73
N TYR A 11 2.25 -5.62 -9.40
CA TYR A 11 2.77 -4.45 -10.13
C TYR A 11 3.10 -4.78 -11.59
N ILE A 12 3.73 -5.92 -11.85
CA ILE A 12 4.03 -6.38 -13.20
C ILE A 12 2.73 -6.49 -13.99
N ASN A 13 1.70 -7.16 -13.45
CA ASN A 13 0.51 -7.53 -14.23
C ASN A 13 -0.53 -6.41 -14.41
N VAL A 14 -0.75 -5.59 -13.38
CA VAL A 14 -1.85 -4.62 -13.37
C VAL A 14 -1.35 -3.19 -13.61
N GLY A 15 -0.15 -2.88 -13.12
CA GLY A 15 0.28 -1.50 -12.92
C GLY A 15 -0.59 -0.79 -11.87
N ALA A 16 -0.06 0.24 -11.22
CA ALA A 16 -0.86 1.08 -10.32
C ALA A 16 -0.60 2.55 -10.63
N SER A 17 -1.65 3.34 -10.87
CA SER A 17 -1.51 4.79 -10.99
C SER A 17 -2.57 5.47 -10.13
N GLY A 18 -2.22 6.64 -9.62
CA GLY A 18 -3.09 7.45 -8.79
C GLY A 18 -3.14 8.90 -9.26
N ARG A 19 -4.02 9.70 -8.65
CA ARG A 19 -4.09 11.13 -8.99
C ARG A 19 -2.82 11.91 -8.58
N MET A 20 -2.08 11.39 -7.62
CA MET A 20 -0.87 12.02 -7.06
C MET A 20 0.43 11.31 -7.47
N TYR A 21 0.36 10.23 -8.26
CA TYR A 21 1.55 9.50 -8.73
C TYR A 21 1.25 8.73 -10.01
N ILE A 22 2.25 8.61 -10.87
CA ILE A 22 2.19 7.80 -12.10
C ILE A 22 3.28 6.74 -11.97
N ILE A 23 2.91 5.47 -12.12
CA ILE A 23 3.88 4.41 -12.40
C ILE A 23 3.95 4.27 -13.90
N VAL A 24 5.15 4.45 -14.44
CA VAL A 24 5.44 4.22 -15.84
C VAL A 24 5.86 2.75 -15.97
N ASP A 25 5.17 1.98 -16.81
CA ASP A 25 5.61 0.64 -17.16
C ASP A 25 6.77 0.76 -18.16
N ASP A 26 7.98 0.62 -17.65
CA ASP A 26 9.23 0.64 -18.40
C ASP A 26 9.79 -0.78 -18.62
N LEU A 27 9.02 -1.82 -18.28
CA LEU A 27 9.42 -3.21 -18.47
C LEU A 27 9.24 -3.63 -19.93
N THR A 28 10.32 -4.10 -20.53
CA THR A 28 10.21 -4.84 -21.80
C THR A 28 9.55 -6.20 -21.57
N GLN A 29 8.96 -6.76 -22.64
CA GLN A 29 8.34 -8.08 -22.59
C GLN A 29 9.33 -9.16 -22.11
N ASP A 30 10.56 -9.15 -22.61
CA ASP A 30 11.60 -10.10 -22.21
C ASP A 30 11.93 -9.98 -20.71
N THR A 31 12.06 -8.75 -20.20
CA THR A 31 12.35 -8.51 -18.77
C THR A 31 11.20 -9.01 -17.89
N ARG A 32 9.97 -8.74 -18.32
CA ARG A 32 8.75 -9.19 -17.66
C ARG A 32 8.69 -10.72 -17.55
N GLU A 33 8.96 -11.43 -18.64
CA GLU A 33 8.96 -12.89 -18.67
C GLU A 33 10.04 -13.47 -17.75
N ILE A 34 11.25 -12.91 -17.80
CA ILE A 34 12.35 -13.31 -16.91
C ILE A 34 11.97 -13.10 -15.43
N LEU A 35 11.39 -11.94 -15.08
CA LEU A 35 11.00 -11.65 -13.70
C LEU A 35 9.94 -12.64 -13.20
N LEU A 36 8.90 -12.91 -14.00
CA LEU A 36 7.86 -13.87 -13.63
C LEU A 36 8.41 -15.29 -13.46
N GLU A 37 9.31 -15.72 -14.34
CA GLU A 37 9.99 -17.02 -14.21
C GLU A 37 10.83 -17.10 -12.92
N ARG A 38 11.57 -16.04 -12.59
CA ARG A 38 12.37 -15.99 -11.36
C ARG A 38 11.52 -15.96 -10.10
N ILE A 39 10.39 -15.25 -10.11
CA ILE A 39 9.42 -15.25 -9.01
C ILE A 39 8.87 -16.66 -8.80
N LYS A 40 8.52 -17.37 -9.89
CA LYS A 40 8.06 -18.75 -9.81
C LYS A 40 9.10 -19.67 -9.17
N LEU A 41 10.35 -19.63 -9.63
CA LEU A 41 11.44 -20.44 -9.06
C LEU A 41 11.69 -20.13 -7.57
N LEU A 42 11.61 -18.86 -7.17
CA LEU A 42 11.73 -18.47 -5.76
C LEU A 42 10.61 -19.07 -4.92
N ARG A 43 9.36 -19.06 -5.41
CA ARG A 43 8.23 -19.69 -4.70
C ARG A 43 8.42 -21.19 -4.55
N GLU A 44 8.86 -21.89 -5.60
CA GLU A 44 9.14 -23.32 -5.55
C GLU A 44 10.18 -23.64 -4.46
N CYS A 45 11.28 -22.89 -4.41
CA CYS A 45 12.31 -23.03 -3.38
C CYS A 45 11.78 -22.76 -1.96
N ILE A 46 10.91 -21.75 -1.78
CA ILE A 46 10.28 -21.46 -0.49
C ILE A 46 9.37 -22.63 -0.06
N CYS A 47 8.58 -23.18 -0.97
CA CYS A 47 7.72 -24.33 -0.70
C CYS A 47 8.55 -25.55 -0.28
N GLU A 48 9.61 -25.89 -1.03
CA GLU A 48 10.52 -26.98 -0.69
C GLU A 48 11.14 -26.80 0.71
N LEU A 49 11.58 -25.58 1.01
CA LEU A 49 12.14 -25.25 2.33
C LEU A 49 11.09 -25.37 3.44
N ALA A 50 9.86 -24.88 3.20
CA ALA A 50 8.78 -24.97 4.17
C ALA A 50 8.37 -26.41 4.45
N ASP A 51 8.29 -27.25 3.41
CA ASP A 51 7.98 -28.68 3.52
C ASP A 51 9.08 -29.43 4.28
N LEU A 52 10.35 -29.17 3.93
CA LEU A 52 11.51 -29.76 4.60
C LEU A 52 11.53 -29.45 6.10
N LEU A 53 11.17 -28.22 6.47
CA LEU A 53 11.13 -27.75 7.84
C LEU A 53 9.76 -27.96 8.53
N GLN A 54 8.79 -28.55 7.84
CA GLN A 54 7.42 -28.76 8.30
C GLN A 54 6.74 -27.48 8.83
N LEU A 55 7.06 -26.34 8.22
CA LEU A 55 6.49 -25.05 8.63
C LEU A 55 5.00 -25.02 8.35
N GLN A 56 4.26 -24.38 9.25
CA GLN A 56 2.83 -24.16 9.07
C GLN A 56 2.59 -22.69 8.72
N PRO A 57 1.70 -22.39 7.76
CA PRO A 57 1.39 -21.02 7.40
C PRO A 57 0.75 -20.28 8.57
N GLU A 58 1.22 -19.06 8.82
CA GLU A 58 0.61 -18.17 9.79
C GLU A 58 -0.77 -17.71 9.29
N ARG A 59 -1.80 -17.83 10.14
CA ARG A 59 -3.15 -17.36 9.82
C ARG A 59 -3.30 -15.92 10.29
N THR A 60 -3.35 -14.99 9.34
CA THR A 60 -3.69 -13.60 9.62
C THR A 60 -5.14 -13.30 9.23
N SER A 61 -5.86 -12.55 10.07
CA SER A 61 -7.22 -12.08 9.75
C SER A 61 -7.20 -11.05 8.63
N LEU A 62 -7.93 -11.31 7.53
CA LEU A 62 -8.12 -10.34 6.45
C LEU A 62 -8.77 -9.05 6.98
N THR A 63 -9.77 -9.17 7.85
CA THR A 63 -10.39 -8.00 8.51
C THR A 63 -9.39 -7.23 9.35
N GLY A 64 -8.50 -7.94 10.05
CA GLY A 64 -7.41 -7.33 10.82
C GLY A 64 -6.44 -6.55 9.92
N LEU A 65 -6.03 -7.14 8.79
CA LEU A 65 -5.18 -6.48 7.78
C LEU A 65 -5.85 -5.22 7.21
N ILE A 66 -7.09 -5.35 6.75
CA ILE A 66 -7.87 -4.22 6.20
C ILE A 66 -7.99 -3.11 7.24
N ARG A 67 -8.34 -3.44 8.48
CA ARG A 67 -8.44 -2.44 9.57
C ARG A 67 -7.10 -1.79 9.87
N GLY A 68 -6.01 -2.54 9.83
CA GLY A 68 -4.64 -2.02 9.97
C GLY A 68 -4.31 -1.00 8.88
N THR A 69 -4.51 -1.38 7.61
CA THR A 69 -4.26 -0.50 6.45
C THR A 69 -5.11 0.77 6.51
N ILE A 70 -6.41 0.65 6.80
CA ILE A 70 -7.31 1.79 6.97
C ILE A 70 -6.84 2.70 8.11
N SER A 71 -6.31 2.14 9.19
CA SER A 71 -5.78 2.92 10.31
C SER A 71 -4.51 3.68 9.91
N SER A 72 -3.61 3.09 9.14
CA SER A 72 -2.44 3.79 8.57
C SER A 72 -2.86 4.93 7.63
N CYS A 73 -3.83 4.70 6.74
CA CYS A 73 -4.37 5.74 5.88
C CYS A 73 -5.03 6.88 6.69
N TRP A 74 -5.73 6.56 7.78
CA TRP A 74 -6.30 7.56 8.68
C TRP A 74 -5.22 8.45 9.30
N VAL A 75 -4.13 7.86 9.80
CA VAL A 75 -3.01 8.62 10.36
C VAL A 75 -2.44 9.57 9.32
N ASN A 76 -2.18 9.09 8.10
CA ASN A 76 -1.67 9.92 7.01
C ASN A 76 -2.61 11.10 6.67
N ILE A 77 -3.93 10.88 6.71
CA ILE A 77 -4.93 11.95 6.51
C ILE A 77 -4.89 12.95 7.67
N CYS A 78 -4.75 12.49 8.91
CA CYS A 78 -4.64 13.40 10.05
C CYS A 78 -3.36 14.25 9.99
N ASP A 79 -2.27 13.73 9.46
CA ASP A 79 -0.98 14.45 9.40
C ASP A 79 -0.99 15.61 8.41
N ILE A 80 -1.92 15.64 7.46
CA ILE A 80 -2.13 16.78 6.56
C ILE A 80 -3.11 17.83 7.11
N GLU A 81 -3.62 17.66 8.34
CA GLU A 81 -4.43 18.68 9.00
C GLU A 81 -3.61 19.98 9.17
N PRO A 82 -4.12 21.15 8.74
CA PRO A 82 -3.48 22.46 8.91
C PRO A 82 -2.93 22.71 10.31
N LYS A 83 -3.64 22.29 11.37
CA LYS A 83 -3.19 22.44 12.77
C LYS A 83 -1.90 21.66 13.08
N ARG A 84 -1.67 20.52 12.42
CA ARG A 84 -0.44 19.71 12.57
C ARG A 84 0.68 20.20 11.66
N LEU A 85 0.33 20.74 10.50
CA LEU A 85 1.28 21.34 9.57
C LEU A 85 1.96 22.60 10.12
N LYS A 86 1.34 23.30 11.09
CA LYS A 86 1.95 24.45 11.79
C LYS A 86 3.33 24.15 12.37
N ALA A 87 3.62 22.89 12.72
CA ALA A 87 4.94 22.48 13.20
C ALA A 87 6.05 22.57 12.14
N TYR A 88 5.69 22.62 10.86
CA TYR A 88 6.61 22.65 9.71
C TYR A 88 6.69 24.04 9.05
N GLY A 89 5.96 25.03 9.56
CA GLY A 89 5.93 26.40 9.04
C GLY A 89 4.52 27.00 9.04
N ALA A 90 4.42 28.28 8.69
CA ALA A 90 3.13 28.94 8.51
C ALA A 90 2.46 28.43 7.23
N VAL A 91 1.26 27.85 7.35
CA VAL A 91 0.39 27.52 6.21
C VAL A 91 -0.40 28.77 5.84
N ASP A 92 -0.46 29.09 4.54
CA ASP A 92 -1.30 30.16 4.01
C ASP A 92 -2.76 29.98 4.49
N PRO A 93 -3.39 30.99 5.14
CA PRO A 93 -4.75 30.90 5.64
C PRO A 93 -5.80 30.47 4.60
N ASP A 94 -5.63 30.87 3.34
CA ASP A 94 -6.57 30.53 2.26
C ASP A 94 -6.44 29.04 1.86
N ILE A 95 -5.22 28.50 1.94
CA ILE A 95 -4.93 27.08 1.73
C ILE A 95 -5.38 26.25 2.94
N ALA A 96 -5.18 26.76 4.16
CA ALA A 96 -5.54 26.10 5.40
C ALA A 96 -7.04 25.75 5.43
N SER A 97 -7.91 26.70 5.09
CA SER A 97 -9.37 26.48 5.07
C SER A 97 -9.77 25.39 4.06
N THR A 98 -9.11 25.35 2.91
CA THR A 98 -9.34 24.33 1.87
C THR A 98 -8.86 22.94 2.32
N LEU A 99 -7.68 22.87 2.92
CA LEU A 99 -7.11 21.64 3.47
C LEU A 99 -7.97 21.08 4.60
N ASP A 100 -8.45 21.92 5.52
CA ASP A 100 -9.35 21.51 6.61
C ASP A 100 -10.60 20.83 6.03
N TYR A 101 -11.27 21.47 5.06
CA TYR A 101 -12.47 20.92 4.42
C TYR A 101 -12.24 19.52 3.80
N TYR A 102 -11.19 19.35 3.01
CA TYR A 102 -10.92 18.07 2.37
C TYR A 102 -10.43 17.00 3.36
N THR A 103 -9.65 17.39 4.37
CA THR A 103 -9.17 16.49 5.41
C THR A 103 -10.35 15.94 6.22
N GLU A 104 -11.29 16.80 6.64
CA GLU A 104 -12.52 16.36 7.31
C GLU A 104 -13.37 15.43 6.45
N LYS A 105 -13.47 15.72 5.15
CA LYS A 105 -14.21 14.87 4.20
C LYS A 105 -13.58 13.48 4.08
N LEU A 106 -12.25 13.41 3.94
CA LEU A 106 -11.51 12.15 3.87
C LEU A 106 -11.65 11.35 5.17
N ILE A 107 -11.57 12.02 6.31
CA ILE A 107 -11.80 11.47 7.65
C ILE A 107 -13.20 10.81 7.75
N LYS A 108 -14.25 11.52 7.33
CA LYS A 108 -15.62 10.97 7.37
C LYS A 108 -15.74 9.71 6.49
N LEU A 109 -15.18 9.74 5.29
CA LEU A 109 -15.23 8.62 4.35
C LEU A 109 -14.49 7.40 4.90
N ILE A 110 -13.25 7.56 5.35
CA ILE A 110 -12.46 6.42 5.81
C ILE A 110 -13.02 5.79 7.09
N ASN A 111 -13.68 6.58 7.96
CA ASN A 111 -14.39 6.05 9.11
C ASN A 111 -15.66 5.27 8.73
N SER A 112 -16.33 5.59 7.61
CA SER A 112 -17.45 4.76 7.12
C SER A 112 -17.03 3.39 6.59
N ILE A 113 -15.73 3.20 6.27
CA ILE A 113 -15.17 1.91 5.82
C ILE A 113 -14.78 1.05 7.05
N LYS A 114 -14.59 1.66 8.22
CA LYS A 114 -14.37 0.94 9.49
C LYS A 114 -15.67 0.28 9.96
N THR A 115 -16.07 -0.82 9.30
CA THR A 115 -17.01 -1.81 9.86
C THR A 115 -16.44 -2.50 11.10
#